data_AF-A0A6J1MAK6-F1
#
_entry.id   AF-A0A6J1MAK6-F1
#
_cell.length_a   1.000
_cell.length_b   1.000
_cell.length_c   1.000
_cell.angle_alpha   90.00
_cell.angle_beta   90.00
_cell.angle_gamma   90.00
#
_symmetry.space_group_name_H-M   'P 1'
#
loop_
_entity.id
_entity.type
_entity.pdbx_description
1 polymer ?
#
loop_
_entity_poly.entity_id
_entity_poly.type
_entity_poly.pdbx_seq_one_letter_code
_entity_poly.pdbx_strand_id
1 'polypeptide(L)'
;MPAICTKCTSHELGPTPDELPPVNVAQYVRSSRGTDLVFYEGNTYTPNEKLREGQKSRDWKCSMYHKAKCRARLNTRMTNQGDLIHMTSQKHSHPAMYVLQQEGPDARKVCLTRNPQCVGPHTTKTGKSN
;
A
#
# COMPACT_ATOMS: atom_id res chain seq x y z
N MET A 1 26.53 -56.94 16.34
CA MET A 1 25.20 -56.30 16.52
C MET A 1 25.43 -54.92 17.15
N PRO A 2 24.72 -53.86 16.73
CA PRO A 2 25.25 -52.63 16.07
C PRO A 2 25.27 -51.40 17.02
N ALA A 3 25.60 -50.14 16.69
CA ALA A 3 25.84 -49.41 15.45
C ALA A 3 26.73 -48.18 15.73
N ILE A 4 27.54 -47.78 14.74
CA ILE A 4 28.21 -46.48 14.68
C ILE A 4 27.13 -45.43 14.41
N CYS A 5 26.98 -44.44 15.29
CA CYS A 5 26.08 -43.32 15.05
C CYS A 5 26.78 -42.27 14.18
N THR A 6 26.36 -42.20 12.93
CA THR A 6 26.72 -41.14 11.98
C THR A 6 25.68 -40.02 12.07
N LYS A 7 26.18 -38.78 12.03
CA LYS A 7 25.50 -37.50 11.70
C LYS A 7 24.62 -36.83 12.77
N CYS A 8 25.03 -35.62 13.13
CA CYS A 8 24.28 -34.40 12.78
C CYS A 8 25.17 -33.15 12.95
N THR A 9 25.50 -32.50 11.83
CA THR A 9 26.00 -31.13 11.83
C THR A 9 24.84 -30.23 12.22
N SER A 10 24.73 -29.92 13.52
CA SER A 10 23.85 -28.84 13.99
C SER A 10 24.52 -27.50 13.66
N HIS A 11 24.32 -27.02 12.44
CA HIS A 11 24.28 -25.59 12.20
C HIS A 11 22.83 -25.16 12.32
N GLU A 12 22.38 -25.03 13.57
CA GLU A 12 21.16 -24.30 13.91
C GLU A 12 21.44 -22.81 13.66
N LEU A 13 21.41 -22.39 12.39
CA LEU A 13 21.33 -20.97 12.07
C LEU A 13 19.92 -20.51 12.42
N GLY A 14 19.74 -20.13 13.69
CA GLY A 14 18.54 -19.46 14.14
C GLY A 14 18.24 -18.24 13.26
N PRO A 15 16.97 -17.88 13.08
CA PRO A 15 16.59 -16.69 12.34
C PRO A 15 17.22 -15.47 13.03
N THR A 16 18.04 -14.73 12.29
CA THR A 16 18.66 -13.49 12.77
C THR A 16 17.56 -12.51 13.19
N PRO A 17 17.62 -11.89 14.39
CA PRO A 17 16.60 -10.95 14.88
C PRO A 17 16.58 -9.59 14.15
N ASP A 18 17.36 -9.43 13.08
CA ASP A 18 17.54 -8.15 12.38
C ASP A 18 16.63 -7.98 11.14
N GLU A 19 15.81 -8.98 10.79
CA GLU A 19 14.77 -8.77 9.79
C GLU A 19 13.56 -8.09 10.44
N LEU A 20 13.71 -6.79 10.70
CA LEU A 20 12.56 -5.89 10.81
C LEU A 20 11.64 -6.20 9.62
N PRO A 21 10.36 -6.54 9.86
CA PRO A 21 9.43 -6.78 8.77
C PRO A 21 9.49 -5.58 7.83
N PRO A 22 9.58 -5.78 6.51
CA PRO A 22 9.70 -4.66 5.60
C PRO A 22 8.53 -3.72 5.86
N VAL A 23 8.82 -2.56 6.45
CA VAL A 23 7.82 -1.62 6.99
C VAL A 23 6.90 -1.01 5.91
N ASN A 24 7.13 -1.40 4.65
CA ASN A 24 6.55 -0.83 3.45
C ASN A 24 5.83 -1.89 2.59
N VAL A 25 5.27 -2.95 3.18
CA VAL A 25 4.41 -3.87 2.40
C VAL A 25 3.15 -3.15 1.93
N ALA A 26 2.83 -3.28 0.65
CA ALA A 26 1.69 -2.62 0.02
C ALA A 26 0.37 -3.18 0.54
N GLN A 27 -0.48 -2.28 1.03
CA GLN A 27 -1.86 -2.62 1.38
C GLN A 27 -2.76 -2.29 0.20
N TYR A 28 -3.58 -3.26 -0.22
CA TYR A 28 -4.50 -3.08 -1.34
C TYR A 28 -5.91 -2.75 -0.87
N VAL A 29 -6.49 -1.70 -1.43
CA VAL A 29 -7.87 -1.27 -1.20
C VAL A 29 -8.62 -1.33 -2.52
N ARG A 30 -9.75 -2.03 -2.54
CA ARG A 30 -10.56 -2.16 -3.74
C ARG A 30 -11.47 -0.96 -3.91
N SER A 31 -11.36 -0.28 -5.05
CA SER A 31 -12.29 0.80 -5.40
C SER A 31 -13.67 0.26 -5.78
N SER A 32 -14.70 1.12 -5.74
CA SER A 32 -16.06 0.78 -6.18
C SER A 32 -16.16 0.37 -7.65
N ARG A 33 -15.16 0.72 -8.47
CA ARG A 33 -15.05 0.33 -9.88
C ARG A 33 -14.27 -0.98 -10.09
N GLY A 34 -13.87 -1.65 -9.01
CA GLY A 34 -13.12 -2.91 -9.06
C GLY A 34 -11.64 -2.75 -9.43
N THR A 35 -11.07 -1.55 -9.35
CA THR A 35 -9.62 -1.32 -9.49
C THR A 35 -8.96 -1.38 -8.12
N ASP A 36 -7.86 -2.11 -7.99
CA ASP A 36 -7.07 -2.17 -6.77
C ASP A 36 -6.17 -0.94 -6.65
N LEU A 37 -6.18 -0.33 -5.46
CA LEU A 37 -5.41 0.87 -5.11
C LEU A 37 -4.42 0.49 -4.01
N VAL A 38 -3.20 1.04 -4.06
CA VAL A 38 -2.26 0.91 -2.94
C VAL A 38 -2.61 1.96 -1.90
N PHE A 39 -2.78 1.54 -0.64
CA PHE A 39 -2.90 2.41 0.51
C PHE A 39 -1.55 2.46 1.24
N TYR A 40 -1.06 3.67 1.46
CA TYR A 40 0.20 3.91 2.13
C TYR A 40 0.20 5.33 2.74
N GLU A 41 0.65 5.46 4.00
CA GLU A 41 0.73 6.72 4.74
C GLU A 41 -0.54 7.60 4.66
N GLY A 42 -1.73 6.98 4.85
CA GLY A 42 -3.00 7.72 4.84
C GLY A 42 -3.47 8.17 3.45
N ASN A 43 -2.77 7.77 2.39
CA ASN A 43 -3.08 8.13 1.01
C ASN A 43 -3.33 6.89 0.16
N THR A 44 -4.16 7.01 -0.89
CA THR A 44 -4.30 5.96 -1.89
C THR A 44 -3.59 6.33 -3.19
N TYR A 45 -3.10 5.31 -3.87
CA TYR A 45 -2.38 5.42 -5.13
C TYR A 45 -3.04 4.51 -6.16
N THR A 46 -3.27 5.06 -7.34
CA THR A 46 -3.85 4.39 -8.50
C THR A 46 -2.73 3.90 -9.39
N PRO A 47 -2.83 2.71 -10.00
CA PRO A 47 -1.81 2.22 -10.92
C PRO A 47 -1.68 3.20 -12.09
N ASN A 48 -0.43 3.54 -12.43
CA ASN A 48 -0.16 4.44 -13.56
C ASN A 48 -0.37 3.70 -14.90
N GLU A 49 -0.09 2.41 -14.93
CA GLU A 49 -0.23 1.55 -16.11
C GLU A 49 -0.86 0.19 -15.74
N LYS A 50 -1.44 -0.48 -16.74
CA LYS A 50 -1.87 -1.88 -16.61
C LYS A 50 -0.63 -2.76 -16.34
N LEU A 51 -0.82 -3.80 -15.53
CA LEU A 51 0.25 -4.76 -15.28
C LEU A 51 0.47 -5.57 -16.56
N ARG A 52 1.70 -5.60 -17.06
CA ARG A 52 2.08 -6.47 -18.17
C ARG A 52 2.55 -7.82 -17.65
N GLU A 53 2.41 -8.86 -18.45
CA GLU A 53 2.92 -10.19 -18.11
C GLU A 53 4.45 -10.15 -17.95
N GLY A 54 4.97 -10.77 -16.88
CA GLY A 54 6.40 -10.75 -16.54
C GLY A 54 6.91 -9.47 -15.87
N GLN A 55 6.05 -8.45 -15.67
CA GLN A 55 6.45 -7.21 -15.01
C GLN A 55 6.59 -7.41 -13.49
N LYS A 56 7.82 -7.24 -12.98
CA LYS A 56 8.15 -7.45 -11.55
C LYS A 56 7.93 -6.22 -10.67
N SER A 57 7.61 -5.07 -11.27
CA SER A 57 7.40 -3.83 -10.52
C SER A 57 6.34 -2.96 -11.16
N ARG A 58 5.55 -2.25 -10.36
CA ARG A 58 4.46 -1.41 -10.85
C ARG A 58 4.60 0.02 -10.34
N ASP A 59 4.34 0.98 -11.21
CA ASP A 59 4.31 2.39 -10.84
C ASP A 59 2.90 2.86 -10.48
N TRP A 60 2.84 3.69 -9.45
CA TRP A 60 1.62 4.19 -8.86
C TRP A 60 1.69 5.71 -8.68
N LYS A 61 0.55 6.37 -8.91
CA LYS A 61 0.38 7.81 -8.71
C LYS A 61 -0.67 8.05 -7.65
N CYS A 62 -0.49 9.08 -6.83
CA CYS A 62 -1.50 9.44 -5.83
C CYS A 62 -2.88 9.65 -6.48
N SER A 63 -3.95 9.20 -5.83
CA SER A 63 -5.34 9.38 -6.28
C SER A 63 -5.72 10.86 -6.45
N MET A 64 -5.04 11.76 -5.73
CA MET A 64 -5.20 13.22 -5.85
C MET A 64 -4.34 13.87 -6.95
N TYR A 65 -3.63 13.08 -7.78
CA TYR A 65 -2.76 13.59 -8.84
C TYR A 65 -3.45 14.64 -9.73
N HIS A 66 -4.66 14.33 -10.20
CA HIS A 66 -5.42 15.26 -11.06
C HIS A 66 -6.16 16.33 -10.26
N LYS A 67 -6.70 15.99 -9.07
CA LYS A 67 -7.58 16.86 -8.29
C LYS A 67 -6.83 17.94 -7.50
N ALA A 68 -5.73 17.58 -6.84
CA ALA A 68 -4.92 18.49 -6.02
C ALA A 68 -3.57 18.86 -6.68
N LYS A 69 -3.37 18.45 -7.95
CA LYS A 69 -2.06 18.54 -8.64
C LYS A 69 -0.92 17.87 -7.87
N CYS A 70 -1.26 16.80 -7.13
CA CYS A 70 -0.32 16.03 -6.34
C CYS A 70 0.72 15.36 -7.23
N ARG A 71 2.00 15.41 -6.83
CA ARG A 71 3.11 14.77 -7.56
C ARG A 71 3.67 13.54 -6.86
N ALA A 72 3.07 13.13 -5.74
CA ALA A 72 3.50 11.94 -5.02
C ALA A 72 3.34 10.67 -5.87
N ARG A 73 4.38 9.83 -5.86
CA ARG A 73 4.49 8.59 -6.63
C ARG A 73 5.21 7.54 -5.83
N LEU A 74 4.83 6.29 -6.07
CA LEU A 74 5.52 5.13 -5.53
C LEU A 74 5.61 4.05 -6.59
N ASN A 75 6.56 3.16 -6.36
CA ASN A 75 6.83 1.95 -7.10
C ASN A 75 6.53 0.79 -6.15
N THR A 76 5.88 -0.28 -6.61
CA THR A 76 5.85 -1.55 -5.89
C THR A 76 6.73 -2.56 -6.59
N ARG A 77 7.46 -3.37 -5.82
CA ARG A 77 8.22 -4.52 -6.32
C ARG A 77 7.57 -5.80 -5.82
N MET A 78 7.23 -6.71 -6.73
CA MET A 78 6.62 -7.98 -6.39
C MET A 78 7.67 -8.90 -5.77
N THR A 79 7.39 -9.37 -4.55
CA THR A 79 8.22 -10.38 -3.85
C THR A 79 7.33 -11.52 -3.35
N ASN A 80 7.95 -12.63 -2.96
CA ASN A 80 7.22 -13.80 -2.45
C ASN A 80 6.49 -13.51 -1.11
N GLN A 81 6.90 -12.47 -0.38
CA GLN A 81 6.33 -12.08 0.92
C GLN A 81 5.27 -10.96 0.78
N GLY A 82 5.02 -10.49 -0.44
CA GLY A 82 4.13 -9.35 -0.72
C GLY A 82 4.82 -8.27 -1.53
N ASP A 83 4.04 -7.28 -1.95
CA ASP A 83 4.55 -6.19 -2.78
C ASP A 83 5.20 -5.12 -1.91
N LEU A 84 6.50 -4.88 -2.11
CA LEU A 84 7.24 -3.89 -1.34
C LEU A 84 7.13 -2.51 -1.99
N ILE A 85 6.73 -1.51 -1.21
CA ILE A 85 6.64 -0.12 -1.64
C ILE A 85 8.03 0.54 -1.58
N HIS A 86 8.38 1.17 -2.70
CA HIS A 86 9.49 2.08 -2.84
C HIS A 86 8.94 3.46 -3.24
N MET A 87 9.08 4.44 -2.35
CA MET A 87 8.52 5.77 -2.58
C MET A 87 9.42 6.60 -3.49
N THR A 88 8.96 6.90 -4.70
CA THR A 88 9.72 7.70 -5.68
C THR A 88 9.55 9.20 -5.43
N SER A 89 8.40 9.62 -4.92
CA SER A 89 8.15 11.01 -4.53
C SER A 89 7.12 11.06 -3.40
N GLN A 90 7.50 11.67 -2.28
CA GLN A 90 6.63 11.82 -1.10
C GLN A 90 5.93 13.19 -1.06
N LYS A 91 6.05 14.00 -2.12
CA LYS A 91 5.54 15.37 -2.14
C LYS A 91 4.04 15.40 -2.39
N HIS A 92 3.27 15.45 -1.31
CA HIS A 92 1.83 15.67 -1.32
C HIS A 92 1.51 17.17 -1.31
N SER A 93 0.51 17.57 -2.10
CA SER A 93 -0.05 18.94 -2.14
C SER A 93 -1.44 19.02 -1.51
N HIS A 94 -1.77 18.03 -0.68
CA HIS A 94 -3.07 17.86 -0.04
C HIS A 94 -2.87 17.14 1.30
N PRO A 95 -3.81 17.29 2.25
CA PRO A 95 -3.80 16.50 3.47
C PRO A 95 -4.04 15.00 3.17
N ALA A 96 -3.69 14.14 4.12
CA ALA A 96 -3.93 12.69 4.01
C ALA A 96 -5.40 12.40 3.65
N MET A 97 -5.62 11.47 2.73
CA MET A 97 -6.97 11.13 2.26
C MET A 97 -7.80 10.37 3.28
N TYR A 98 -7.14 9.58 4.12
CA TYR A 98 -7.76 8.75 5.14
C TYR A 98 -7.03 8.98 6.45
N VAL A 99 -7.81 9.04 7.52
CA VAL A 99 -7.30 8.99 8.89
C VAL A 99 -7.47 7.55 9.37
N LEU A 100 -6.43 6.97 9.95
CA LEU A 100 -6.53 5.68 10.60
C LEU A 100 -7.25 5.91 11.93
N GLN A 101 -8.49 5.42 12.09
CA GLN A 101 -9.18 5.50 13.37
C GLN A 101 -9.28 4.09 13.95
N GLN A 102 -8.51 3.82 15.01
CA GLN A 102 -8.56 2.57 15.76
C GLN A 102 -9.58 2.71 16.88
N GLU A 103 -10.87 2.45 16.67
CA GLU A 103 -11.82 2.46 17.80
C GLU A 103 -12.85 1.32 17.63
N GLY A 104 -12.52 0.14 18.16
CA GLY A 104 -13.45 -0.98 18.29
C GLY A 104 -12.80 -2.24 18.89
N PRO A 105 -13.49 -2.99 19.77
CA PRO A 105 -12.93 -4.16 20.47
C PRO A 105 -12.68 -5.39 19.57
N ASP A 106 -13.04 -5.34 18.28
CA ASP A 106 -12.84 -6.42 17.31
C ASP A 106 -11.69 -6.06 16.35
N ALA A 107 -10.47 -6.36 16.78
CA ALA A 107 -9.18 -5.88 16.26
C ALA A 107 -8.79 -6.33 14.83
N ARG A 108 -9.73 -6.57 13.91
CA ARG A 108 -9.43 -7.16 12.59
C ARG A 108 -9.92 -6.35 11.38
N LYS A 109 -10.61 -5.22 11.58
CA LYS A 109 -11.11 -4.38 10.48
C LYS A 109 -10.53 -2.96 10.56
N VAL A 110 -9.60 -2.66 9.67
CA VAL A 110 -9.18 -1.27 9.42
C VAL A 110 -10.31 -0.59 8.65
N CYS A 111 -11.10 0.23 9.32
CA CYS A 111 -12.06 1.12 8.68
C CYS A 111 -11.33 2.39 8.21
N LEU A 112 -11.13 2.49 6.89
CA LEU A 112 -10.55 3.68 6.25
C LEU A 112 -11.61 4.79 6.18
N THR A 113 -11.69 5.62 7.23
CA THR A 113 -12.57 6.78 7.22
C THR A 113 -11.98 7.89 6.35
N ARG A 114 -12.79 8.44 5.43
CA ARG A 114 -12.35 9.52 4.55
C ARG A 114 -12.07 10.76 5.37
N ASN A 115 -10.86 11.32 5.27
CA ASN A 115 -10.52 12.58 5.91
C ASN A 115 -11.44 13.69 5.37
N PRO A 116 -12.25 14.35 6.22
CA PRO A 116 -13.15 15.42 5.80
C PRO A 116 -12.40 16.63 5.23
N GLN A 117 -11.13 16.81 5.58
CA GLN A 117 -10.28 17.88 5.04
C GLN A 117 -9.74 17.55 3.63
N CYS A 118 -9.83 16.29 3.18
CA CYS A 118 -9.42 15.86 1.84
C CYS A 118 -10.50 16.12 0.77
N VAL A 119 -11.24 17.21 0.90
CA VAL A 119 -12.10 17.71 -0.19
C VAL A 119 -11.20 18.45 -1.18
N GLY A 120 -10.88 17.79 -2.29
CA GLY A 120 -10.51 18.53 -3.50
C GLY A 120 -11.60 19.57 -3.78
N PRO A 121 -11.26 20.76 -4.31
CA PRO A 121 -12.26 21.81 -4.53
C PRO A 121 -13.42 21.21 -5.32
N HIS A 122 -14.58 21.14 -4.67
CA HIS A 122 -15.80 20.70 -5.32
C HIS A 122 -16.05 21.70 -6.46
N THR A 123 -15.89 21.27 -7.70
CA THR A 123 -16.67 21.89 -8.76
C THR A 123 -18.10 21.47 -8.50
N THR A 124 -18.82 22.32 -7.78
CA THR A 124 -20.28 22.29 -7.72
C THR A 124 -20.78 22.45 -9.15
N LYS A 125 -20.94 21.34 -9.87
CA LYS A 125 -21.87 21.32 -11.00
C LYS A 125 -23.26 21.33 -10.39
N THR A 126 -23.73 22.52 -10.05
CA THR A 126 -25.14 22.81 -9.86
C THR A 126 -25.83 22.46 -11.17
N GLY A 127 -26.44 21.29 -11.22
CA GLY A 127 -27.48 21.03 -12.20
C GLY A 127 -28.61 22.00 -11.91
N LYS A 128 -28.85 22.93 -12.83
CA LYS A 128 -30.09 23.70 -12.87
C LYS A 128 -30.85 23.23 -14.09
N SER A 129 -32.00 22.62 -13.83
CA SER A 129 -33.02 22.25 -14.80
C SER A 129 -33.34 23.43 -15.72
N ASN A 130 -33.68 23.11 -16.97
CA ASN A 130 -34.70 23.83 -17.71
C ASN A 130 -35.60 22.79 -18.39
#